data_AF-A0A1V0HBT9-F1
#
_entry.id   AF-A0A1V0HBT9-F1
#
_cell.length_a   1.000
_cell.length_b   1.000
_cell.length_c   1.000
_cell.angle_alpha   90.00
_cell.angle_beta   90.00
_cell.angle_gamma   90.00
#
_symmetry.space_group_name_H-M   'P 1'
#
loop_
_entity.id
_entity.type
_entity.pdbx_description
1 polymer ?
#
loop_
_entity_poly.entity_id
_entity_poly.type
_entity_poly.pdbx_seq_one_letter_code
_entity_poly.pdbx_strand_id
1 'polypeptide(L)'
;MKSFEKIDNIRDIRKKLGLNQMDFWSRIGVTQSGGSRYESGRNMPKPVRELLRLVHIERVDLAKVNRDDLAIASLLKNRDPELYASLKKEAKSDKGK
;
A
#
# COMPACT_ATOMS: atom_id res chain seq x y z
N MET A 1 8.33 -9.45 -11.26
CA MET A 1 7.33 -8.78 -10.40
C MET A 1 7.25 -9.59 -9.11
N LYS A 2 7.40 -8.98 -7.93
CA LYS A 2 7.26 -9.71 -6.67
C LYS A 2 5.86 -10.34 -6.65
N SER A 3 5.86 -11.64 -6.42
CA SER A 3 4.71 -12.54 -6.29
C SER A 3 3.63 -11.91 -5.42
N PHE A 4 2.37 -12.15 -5.78
CA PHE A 4 1.18 -11.82 -4.99
C PHE A 4 1.17 -12.67 -3.71
N GLU A 5 2.06 -12.35 -2.78
CA GLU A 5 2.14 -13.09 -1.53
C GLU A 5 0.87 -12.87 -0.73
N LYS A 6 0.40 -13.96 -0.15
CA LYS A 6 -0.73 -13.94 0.76
C LYS A 6 -0.36 -13.02 1.91
N ILE A 7 -1.13 -11.94 2.10
CA ILE A 7 -1.00 -11.10 3.28
C ILE A 7 -1.62 -11.90 4.44
N ASP A 8 -0.79 -12.67 5.10
CA ASP A 8 -1.15 -13.30 6.36
C ASP A 8 -1.12 -12.25 7.48
N ASN A 9 -1.88 -12.48 8.56
CA ASN A 9 -1.91 -11.62 9.76
C ASN A 9 -2.46 -10.20 9.58
N ILE A 10 -3.51 -10.02 8.77
CA ILE A 10 -4.21 -8.73 8.57
C ILE A 10 -4.57 -8.05 9.90
N ARG A 11 -5.01 -8.85 10.89
CA ARG A 11 -5.35 -8.37 12.22
C ARG A 11 -4.15 -7.75 12.94
N ASP A 12 -2.97 -8.32 12.78
CA ASP A 12 -1.75 -7.81 13.41
C ASP A 12 -1.25 -6.55 12.73
N ILE A 13 -1.37 -6.46 11.40
CA ILE A 13 -1.13 -5.22 10.66
C ILE A 13 -2.02 -4.12 11.25
N ARG A 14 -3.34 -4.35 11.28
CA ARG A 14 -4.29 -3.37 11.84
C ARG A 14 -3.95 -2.97 13.28
N LYS A 15 -3.64 -3.93 14.15
CA LYS A 15 -3.26 -3.67 15.54
C LYS A 15 -1.98 -2.83 15.65
N LYS A 16 -0.95 -3.12 14.85
CA LYS A 16 0.28 -2.31 14.79
C LYS A 16 0.02 -0.88 14.34
N LEU A 17 -1.04 -0.65 13.57
CA LEU A 17 -1.48 0.69 13.16
C LEU A 17 -2.32 1.40 14.22
N GLY A 18 -2.72 0.73 15.30
CA GLY A 18 -3.63 1.30 16.30
C GLY A 18 -5.04 1.56 15.77
N LEU A 19 -5.45 0.92 14.67
CA LEU A 19 -6.74 1.18 14.03
C LEU A 19 -7.82 0.18 14.47
N ASN A 20 -9.05 0.65 14.62
CA ASN A 20 -10.21 -0.22 14.71
C ASN A 20 -10.54 -0.81 13.31
N GLN A 21 -11.46 -1.78 13.26
CA GLN A 21 -11.82 -2.42 11.99
C GLN A 21 -12.43 -1.43 10.99
N MET A 22 -13.32 -0.54 11.44
CA MET A 22 -13.99 0.41 10.57
C MET A 22 -12.98 1.35 9.87
N ASP A 23 -12.07 1.95 10.63
CA ASP A 23 -11.06 2.88 10.09
C ASP A 23 -10.05 2.17 9.19
N PHE A 24 -9.69 0.93 9.52
CA PHE A 24 -8.78 0.14 8.72
C PHE A 24 -9.38 -0.22 7.35
N TRP A 25 -10.61 -0.73 7.35
CA TRP A 25 -11.25 -1.23 6.13
C TRP A 25 -11.84 -0.12 5.25
N SER A 26 -12.37 0.96 5.85
CA SER A 26 -12.92 2.09 5.10
C SER A 26 -11.89 2.80 4.21
N ARG A 27 -10.63 2.88 4.64
CA ARG A 27 -9.52 3.46 3.85
C ARG A 27 -9.25 2.75 2.52
N ILE A 28 -9.73 1.52 2.36
CA ILE A 28 -9.63 0.75 1.11
C ILE A 28 -11.01 0.43 0.51
N GLY A 29 -12.05 1.18 0.90
CA GLY A 29 -13.41 1.03 0.36
C GLY A 29 -14.13 -0.25 0.79
N VAL A 30 -13.71 -0.88 1.89
CA VAL A 30 -14.32 -2.10 2.41
C VAL A 30 -15.17 -1.78 3.64
N THR A 31 -16.39 -2.32 3.69
CA THR A 31 -17.26 -2.18 4.87
C THR A 31 -16.69 -2.91 6.08
N GLN A 32 -17.02 -2.47 7.29
CA GLN A 32 -16.57 -3.14 8.52
C GLN A 32 -16.98 -4.63 8.54
N SER A 33 -18.20 -4.96 8.14
CA SER A 33 -18.69 -6.34 8.12
C SER A 33 -18.00 -7.20 7.05
N GLY A 34 -17.60 -6.61 5.92
CA GLY A 34 -16.76 -7.28 4.91
C GLY A 34 -15.35 -7.53 5.44
N GLY A 35 -14.75 -6.50 6.04
CA GLY A 35 -13.42 -6.55 6.64
C GLY A 35 -13.29 -7.59 7.76
N SER A 36 -14.29 -7.66 8.65
CA SER A 36 -14.32 -8.65 9.72
C SER A 36 -14.25 -10.09 9.19
N ARG A 37 -14.89 -10.38 8.05
CA ARG A 37 -14.81 -11.71 7.43
C ARG A 37 -13.42 -12.02 6.90
N TYR A 38 -12.73 -11.02 6.35
CA TYR A 38 -11.35 -11.19 5.89
C TYR A 38 -10.40 -11.43 7.07
N GLU A 39 -10.59 -10.72 8.20
CA GLU A 39 -9.82 -10.97 9.42
C GLU A 39 -10.11 -12.32 10.08
N SER A 40 -11.26 -12.94 9.78
CA SER A 40 -11.63 -14.26 10.29
C SER A 40 -11.28 -15.40 9.32
N GLY A 41 -10.49 -15.14 8.27
CA GLY A 41 -9.96 -16.17 7.38
C GLY A 41 -10.72 -16.36 6.07
N ARG A 42 -11.75 -15.55 5.76
CA ARG A 42 -12.37 -15.56 4.43
C ARG A 42 -11.33 -15.13 3.40
N ASN A 43 -11.31 -15.82 2.24
CA ASN A 43 -10.45 -15.42 1.14
C ASN A 43 -10.78 -13.99 0.68
N MET A 44 -9.73 -13.18 0.55
CA MET A 44 -9.83 -11.79 0.13
C MET A 44 -9.67 -11.69 -1.39
N PRO A 45 -10.57 -10.96 -2.09
CA PRO A 45 -10.40 -10.68 -3.52
C PRO A 45 -9.05 -10.00 -3.81
N LYS A 46 -8.46 -10.30 -4.96
CA LYS A 46 -7.18 -9.72 -5.39
C LYS A 46 -7.16 -8.18 -5.33
N PRO A 47 -8.19 -7.44 -5.81
CA PRO A 47 -8.18 -5.98 -5.75
C PRO A 47 -8.09 -5.44 -4.32
N VAL A 48 -8.83 -6.05 -3.39
CA VAL A 48 -8.82 -5.65 -1.97
C VAL A 48 -7.45 -5.89 -1.35
N ARG A 49 -6.80 -7.00 -1.71
CA ARG A 49 -5.45 -7.34 -1.23
C ARG A 49 -4.40 -6.33 -1.71
N GLU A 50 -4.49 -5.89 -2.96
CA GLU A 50 -3.61 -4.87 -3.53
C GLU A 50 -3.80 -3.52 -2.83
N LEU A 51 -5.05 -3.08 -2.64
CA LEU A 51 -5.33 -1.84 -1.91
C LEU A 51 -4.83 -1.90 -0.47
N LEU A 52 -5.00 -3.05 0.21
CA LEU A 52 -4.47 -3.26 1.55
C LEU A 52 -2.94 -3.13 1.57
N ARG A 53 -2.22 -3.73 0.61
CA ARG A 53 -0.77 -3.57 0.50
C ARG A 53 -0.39 -2.12 0.29
N LEU A 54 -0.97 -1.45 -0.70
CA LEU A 54 -0.63 -0.07 -1.05
C LEU A 54 -0.89 0.88 0.12
N VAL A 55 -2.07 0.82 0.74
CA VAL A 55 -2.47 1.77 1.77
C VAL A 55 -1.85 1.47 3.13
N HIS A 56 -1.91 0.22 3.59
CA HIS A 56 -1.56 -0.12 4.98
C HIS A 56 -0.11 -0.59 5.15
N ILE A 57 0.50 -1.15 4.11
CA ILE A 57 1.89 -1.64 4.16
C ILE A 57 2.83 -0.62 3.52
N GLU A 58 2.57 -0.19 2.29
CA GLU A 58 3.41 0.77 1.57
C GLU A 58 3.12 2.24 1.95
N ARG A 59 2.07 2.49 2.73
CA ARG A 59 1.67 3.82 3.22
C ARG A 59 1.40 4.81 2.09
N VAL A 60 0.83 4.32 0.99
CA VAL A 60 0.41 5.14 -0.14
C VAL A 60 -0.92 5.80 0.18
N ASP A 61 -0.94 7.12 0.11
CA ASP A 61 -2.17 7.90 0.12
C ASP A 61 -2.78 7.91 -1.29
N LEU A 62 -3.85 7.14 -1.49
CA LEU A 62 -4.50 6.99 -2.80
C LEU A 62 -5.03 8.30 -3.36
N ALA A 63 -5.36 9.28 -2.52
CA ALA A 63 -5.84 10.59 -2.96
C ALA A 63 -4.73 11.43 -3.61
N LYS A 64 -3.46 11.13 -3.31
CA LYS A 64 -2.29 11.81 -3.86
C LYS A 64 -1.71 11.10 -5.09
N VAL A 65 -2.17 9.88 -5.38
CA VAL A 65 -1.70 9.15 -6.56
C VAL A 65 -2.30 9.77 -7.82
N ASN A 66 -1.44 10.22 -8.72
CA ASN A 66 -1.84 10.70 -10.04
C ASN A 66 -1.04 10.00 -11.15
N ARG A 67 -1.55 10.12 -12.39
CA ARG A 67 -0.97 9.44 -13.55
C ARG A 67 0.38 10.02 -13.96
N ASP A 68 0.56 11.33 -13.81
CA ASP A 68 1.74 12.04 -14.30
C ASP A 68 2.98 11.69 -13.48
N ASP A 69 2.87 11.63 -12.16
CA ASP A 69 3.95 11.18 -11.27
C ASP A 69 4.41 9.76 -11.60
N LEU A 70 3.47 8.85 -11.91
CA LEU A 70 3.78 7.49 -12.31
C LEU A 70 4.47 7.43 -13.68
N ALA A 71 4.06 8.28 -14.62
CA ALA A 71 4.69 8.40 -15.93
C ALA A 71 6.11 8.95 -15.83
N ILE A 72 6.32 10.00 -15.02
CA ILE A 72 7.63 10.59 -14.75
C ILE A 72 8.55 9.56 -14.09
N ALA A 73 8.07 8.84 -13.07
CA ALA A 73 8.85 7.78 -12.44
C ALA A 73 9.25 6.65 -13.42
N SER A 74 8.37 6.32 -14.37
CA SER A 74 8.65 5.34 -15.42
C SER A 74 9.68 5.86 -16.43
N LEU A 75 9.56 7.13 -16.83
CA LEU A 75 10.52 7.79 -17.71
C LEU A 75 11.90 7.89 -17.07
N LEU A 76 12.00 8.28 -15.80
CA LEU A 76 13.27 8.34 -15.07
C LEU A 76 13.94 6.97 -15.03
N LYS A 77 13.21 5.90 -14.67
CA LYS A 77 13.77 4.54 -14.66
C LYS A 77 14.32 4.09 -16.02
N ASN A 78 13.73 4.55 -17.11
CA ASN A 78 14.12 4.14 -18.46
C ASN A 78 15.22 5.02 -19.05
N ARG A 79 15.17 6.34 -18.82
CA ARG A 79 16.09 7.32 -19.42
C ARG A 79 17.30 7.62 -18.56
N ASP A 80 17.12 7.65 -17.24
CA ASP A 80 18.17 7.97 -16.27
C ASP A 80 18.01 7.15 -14.97
N PRO A 81 18.42 5.87 -15.00
CA PRO A 81 18.31 4.99 -13.84
C PRO A 81 19.14 5.47 -12.63
N GLU A 82 20.24 6.18 -12.88
CA GLU A 82 21.12 6.69 -11.81
C GLU A 82 20.45 7.83 -11.05
N LEU A 83 19.86 8.78 -11.77
CA LEU A 83 19.06 9.85 -11.16
C LEU A 83 17.85 9.30 -10.40
N TYR A 84 17.16 8.31 -10.97
CA TYR A 84 16.08 7.64 -10.24
C TYR A 84 16.59 7.02 -8.92
N ALA A 85 17.75 6.37 -8.94
CA ALA A 85 18.34 5.75 -7.76
C ALA A 85 18.76 6.79 -6.71
N SER A 86 19.33 7.92 -7.11
CA SER A 86 19.74 9.01 -6.21
C SER A 86 18.52 9.66 -5.54
N LEU A 87 17.51 10.06 -6.32
CA LEU A 87 16.26 10.64 -5.81
C LEU A 87 15.52 9.66 -4.88
N LYS A 88 15.52 8.36 -5.22
CA LYS A 88 14.94 7.33 -4.36
C LYS A 88 15.68 7.19 -3.03
N LYS A 89 17.01 7.36 -3.01
CA LYS A 89 17.81 7.32 -1.77
C LYS A 89 17.50 8.53 -0.91
N GLU A 90 17.49 9.72 -1.51
CA GLU A 90 17.18 10.98 -0.84
C GLU A 90 15.76 10.98 -0.24
N ALA A 91 14.75 10.57 -1.00
CA ALA A 91 13.37 10.46 -0.52
C ALA A 91 13.19 9.47 0.66
N LYS A 92 14.05 8.45 0.77
CA LYS A 92 14.06 7.54 1.93
C LYS A 92 14.71 8.17 3.15
N SER A 93 15.75 8.98 2.95
CA SER A 93 16.42 9.72 4.02
C SER A 93 15.50 10.78 4.62
N ASP A 94 14.68 11.43 3.80
CA ASP A 94 13.75 12.46 4.24
C ASP A 94 12.55 11.89 5.02
N LYS A 95 12.05 10.71 4.64
CA LYS A 95 11.00 9.97 5.38
C LYS A 95 11.43 9.48 6.79
N GLY A 96 12.70 9.65 7.16
CA GLY A 96 13.24 9.27 8.47
C GLY A 96 13.35 10.42 9.48
N LYS A 97 12.98 11.65 9.09
CA LYS A 97 12.77 12.80 9.99
C LYS A 97 11.30 12.98 10.31
#